data_AF-Q8ZW43-F1
#
_entry.id   AF-Q8ZW43-F1
#
_cell.length_a   1.000
_cell.length_b   1.000
_cell.length_c   1.000
_cell.angle_alpha   90.00
_cell.angle_beta   90.00
_cell.angle_gamma   90.00
#
_symmetry.space_group_name_H-M   'P 1'
#
loop_
_entity.id
_entity.type
_entity.pdbx_description
1 polymer ?
#
loop_
_entity_poly.entity_id
_entity_poly.type
_entity_poly.pdbx_seq_one_letter_code
_entity_poly.pdbx_strand_id
1 'polypeptide(L)'
;MAALVAFLQAARIVVGYVDSPPTEALKELNKTGDIKIIKHLKEIKAIVLNIPDNKTEKLKEKLKGVRYIEEDGVAYAFGFSNYTDVQWNVKMINAPRVWDAYFLTFGDAAFGYGVKVAVLDTGIDYKHPELSGKVVYCINTLGNTLYKGTNLRKCADRKWPRHACSWDNSRFVE
;
A
#
# COMPACT_ATOMS: atom_id res chain seq x y z
N MET A 1 19.21 10.02 41.81
CA MET A 1 19.05 8.92 40.83
C MET A 1 18.29 9.46 39.64
N ALA A 2 18.98 9.71 38.52
CA ALA A 2 18.32 10.12 37.28
C ALA A 2 17.76 8.85 36.61
N ALA A 3 16.44 8.78 36.45
CA ALA A 3 15.81 7.72 35.67
C ALA A 3 16.23 7.92 34.21
N LEU A 4 17.01 6.97 33.70
CA LEU A 4 17.38 6.89 32.30
C LEU A 4 16.09 6.55 31.52
N VAL A 5 15.41 7.57 30.99
CA VAL A 5 14.32 7.35 30.05
C VAL A 5 14.96 6.90 28.74
N ALA A 6 15.13 5.59 28.60
CA ALA A 6 15.43 5.00 27.30
C ALA A 6 14.23 5.32 26.39
N PHE A 7 14.43 6.20 25.42
CA PHE A 7 13.49 6.37 24.34
C PHE A 7 13.39 5.01 23.61
N LEU A 8 12.34 4.26 23.91
CA LEU A 8 11.99 3.04 23.21
C LEU A 8 11.54 3.45 21.81
N GLN A 9 12.48 3.43 20.88
CA GLN A 9 12.16 3.48 19.47
C GLN A 9 11.41 2.18 19.14
N ALA A 10 10.31 2.33 18.39
CA ALA A 10 9.42 1.23 18.05
C ALA A 10 9.59 0.93 16.56
N ALA A 11 10.06 -0.27 16.26
CA ALA A 11 10.12 -0.81 14.91
C ALA A 11 8.75 -1.36 14.48
N ARG A 12 8.45 -1.17 13.20
CA ARG A 12 7.38 -1.87 12.54
C ARG A 12 7.96 -3.01 11.72
N ILE A 13 7.45 -4.21 11.94
CA ILE A 13 7.94 -5.42 11.31
C ILE A 13 6.80 -6.21 10.67
N VAL A 14 7.13 -6.99 9.65
CA VAL A 14 6.23 -7.93 8.98
C VAL A 14 6.68 -9.35 9.29
N VAL A 15 5.75 -10.15 9.81
CA VAL A 15 5.98 -11.55 10.18
C VAL A 15 5.16 -12.43 9.26
N GLY A 16 5.82 -13.12 8.34
CA GLY A 16 5.20 -14.13 7.47
C GLY A 16 5.12 -15.48 8.17
N TYR A 17 4.02 -16.22 7.99
CA TYR A 17 3.82 -17.54 8.60
C TYR A 17 3.42 -18.59 7.56
N VAL A 18 3.66 -19.87 7.86
CA VAL A 18 3.46 -20.96 6.90
C VAL A 18 2.01 -21.43 6.88
N ASP A 19 1.54 -21.97 8.00
CA ASP A 19 0.21 -22.60 8.08
C ASP A 19 -0.79 -21.71 8.80
N SER A 20 -0.46 -21.35 10.04
CA SER A 20 -1.32 -20.59 10.94
C SER A 20 -0.58 -19.39 11.52
N PRO A 21 -1.29 -18.28 11.79
CA PRO A 21 -0.68 -17.13 12.43
C PRO A 21 -0.15 -17.51 13.82
N PRO A 22 1.02 -16.99 14.26
CA PRO A 22 1.62 -17.32 15.55
C PRO A 22 0.91 -16.60 16.71
N THR A 23 -0.42 -16.64 16.78
CA THR A 23 -1.24 -15.88 17.72
C THR A 23 -0.94 -16.22 19.18
N GLU A 24 -0.71 -17.49 19.52
CA GLU A 24 -0.41 -17.89 20.90
C GLU A 24 0.97 -17.38 21.35
N ALA A 25 1.99 -17.55 20.50
CA ALA A 25 3.32 -17.01 20.78
C ALA A 25 3.29 -15.47 20.90
N LEU A 26 2.50 -14.79 20.06
CA LEU A 26 2.30 -13.34 20.16
C LEU A 26 1.57 -12.94 21.44
N LYS A 27 0.56 -13.69 21.89
CA LYS A 27 -0.11 -13.44 23.18
C LYS A 27 0.85 -13.61 24.37
N GLU A 28 1.68 -14.66 24.35
CA GLU A 28 2.69 -14.89 25.40
C GLU A 28 3.76 -13.80 25.45
N LEU A 29 4.18 -13.30 24.29
CA LEU A 29 5.14 -12.21 24.17
C LEU A 29 4.53 -10.85 24.54
N ASN A 30 3.22 -10.70 24.37
CA ASN A 30 2.48 -9.48 24.67
C ASN A 30 1.88 -9.43 26.08
N LYS A 31 2.44 -10.16 27.05
CA LYS A 31 1.99 -10.11 28.45
C LYS A 31 2.05 -8.70 29.07
N THR A 32 2.95 -7.84 28.57
CA THR A 32 3.11 -6.46 29.01
C THR A 32 2.32 -5.44 28.18
N GLY A 33 1.66 -5.85 27.08
CA GLY A 33 0.88 -4.96 26.22
C GLY A 33 1.70 -4.11 25.23
N ASP A 34 3.02 -4.29 25.18
CA ASP A 34 3.91 -3.45 24.37
C ASP A 34 3.90 -3.81 22.87
N ILE A 35 3.41 -5.00 22.51
CA ILE A 35 3.33 -5.47 21.12
C ILE A 35 1.94 -5.15 20.58
N LYS A 36 1.87 -4.34 19.53
CA LYS A 36 0.58 -4.00 18.89
C LYS A 36 0.48 -4.64 17.53
N ILE A 37 -0.58 -5.41 17.31
CA ILE A 37 -0.92 -5.91 15.98
C ILE A 37 -1.55 -4.75 15.21
N ILE A 38 -0.87 -4.29 14.17
CA ILE A 38 -1.34 -3.21 13.30
C ILE A 38 -2.32 -3.79 12.27
N LYS A 39 -1.91 -4.90 11.64
CA LYS A 39 -2.65 -5.45 10.51
C LYS A 39 -2.41 -6.94 10.33
N HIS A 40 -3.46 -7.66 9.91
CA HIS A 40 -3.36 -9.04 9.46
C HIS A 40 -3.63 -9.12 7.97
N LEU A 41 -2.62 -9.52 7.20
CA LEU A 41 -2.65 -9.69 5.75
C LEU A 41 -2.84 -11.18 5.44
N LYS A 42 -4.09 -11.64 5.50
CA LYS A 42 -4.44 -13.06 5.38
C LYS A 42 -4.04 -13.65 4.04
N GLU A 43 -4.15 -12.88 2.97
CA GLU A 43 -3.91 -13.29 1.59
C GLU A 43 -2.44 -13.66 1.34
N ILE A 44 -1.51 -13.02 2.04
CA ILE A 44 -0.07 -13.32 1.97
C ILE A 44 0.45 -14.02 3.23
N LYS A 45 -0.45 -14.44 4.13
CA LYS A 45 -0.14 -15.06 5.41
C LYS A 45 0.91 -14.27 6.21
N ALA A 46 0.65 -12.97 6.42
CA ALA A 46 1.55 -12.10 7.15
C ALA A 46 0.85 -11.22 8.19
N ILE A 47 1.56 -10.87 9.27
CA ILE A 47 1.09 -9.96 10.32
C ILE A 47 2.05 -8.79 10.43
N VAL A 48 1.51 -7.57 10.44
CA VAL A 48 2.26 -6.33 10.68
C VAL A 48 2.18 -6.00 12.17
N LEU A 49 3.33 -5.89 12.81
CA LEU A 49 3.47 -5.65 14.25
C LEU A 49 4.19 -4.32 14.50
N ASN A 50 3.77 -3.60 15.54
CA ASN A 50 4.55 -2.55 16.17
C ASN A 50 5.20 -3.11 17.42
N ILE A 51 6.53 -3.11 17.48
CA ILE A 51 7.31 -3.71 18.57
C ILE A 51 8.39 -2.73 19.02
N PRO A 52 8.64 -2.59 20.33
CA PRO A 52 9.80 -1.84 20.80
C PRO A 52 11.11 -2.54 20.41
N ASP A 53 12.13 -1.77 20.02
CA ASP A 53 13.39 -2.29 19.45
C ASP A 53 14.15 -3.25 20.38
N ASN A 54 13.97 -3.13 21.70
CA ASN A 54 14.60 -4.04 22.66
C ASN A 54 13.95 -5.44 22.70
N LYS A 55 12.86 -5.67 21.95
CA LYS A 55 12.12 -6.93 21.90
C LYS A 55 12.16 -7.62 20.52
N THR A 56 12.69 -7.00 19.48
CA THR A 56 12.74 -7.58 18.13
C THR A 56 13.59 -8.85 18.07
N GLU A 57 14.75 -8.90 18.73
CA GLU A 57 15.57 -10.12 18.73
C GLU A 57 14.91 -11.27 19.51
N LYS A 58 14.36 -10.99 20.69
CA LYS A 58 13.62 -11.98 21.49
C LYS A 58 12.40 -12.53 20.75
N LEU A 59 11.78 -11.72 19.89
CA LEU A 59 10.69 -12.15 19.03
C LEU A 59 11.19 -13.16 17.99
N LYS A 60 12.32 -12.89 17.33
CA LYS A 60 12.92 -13.80 16.34
C LYS A 60 13.25 -15.17 16.94
N GLU A 61 13.70 -15.22 18.18
CA GLU A 61 14.03 -16.48 18.87
C GLU A 61 12.79 -17.31 19.27
N LYS A 62 11.70 -16.65 19.66
CA LYS A 62 10.53 -17.33 20.24
C LYS A 62 9.47 -17.75 19.23
N LEU A 63 9.42 -17.10 18.07
CA LEU A 63 8.40 -17.39 17.07
C LEU A 63 8.73 -18.66 16.27
N LYS A 64 8.12 -19.78 16.66
CA LYS A 64 8.12 -21.02 15.86
C LYS A 64 7.08 -20.94 14.73
N GLY A 65 7.35 -21.57 13.59
CA GLY A 65 6.41 -21.62 12.45
C GLY A 65 6.37 -20.33 11.61
N VAL A 66 7.32 -19.43 11.82
CA VAL A 66 7.49 -18.20 11.04
C VAL A 66 8.35 -18.48 9.80
N ARG A 67 7.90 -17.96 8.66
CA ARG A 67 8.58 -18.06 7.37
C ARG A 67 9.68 -17.01 7.24
N TYR A 68 9.37 -15.78 7.65
CA TYR A 68 10.30 -14.65 7.61
C TYR A 68 9.87 -13.56 8.60
N ILE A 69 10.84 -12.75 9.02
CA ILE A 69 10.64 -11.53 9.77
C ILE A 69 11.44 -10.44 9.07
N GLU A 70 10.76 -9.42 8.57
CA GLU A 70 11.38 -8.31 7.84
C GLU A 70 10.94 -6.96 8.43
N GLU A 71 11.73 -5.93 8.17
CA GLU A 71 11.38 -4.55 8.51
C GLU A 71 10.26 -4.06 7.57
N ASP A 72 9.33 -3.26 8.09
CA ASP A 72 8.34 -2.56 7.25
C ASP A 72 9.03 -1.39 6.53
N GLY A 73 9.67 -1.71 5.40
CA GLY A 73 10.44 -0.77 4.61
C GLY A 73 9.58 0.34 4.00
N VAL A 74 10.20 1.51 3.80
CA VAL A 74 9.53 2.65 3.17
C VAL A 74 9.71 2.58 1.66
N ALA A 75 8.59 2.55 0.93
CA ALA A 75 8.56 2.76 -0.51
C ALA A 75 8.10 4.19 -0.83
N TYR A 76 8.62 4.77 -1.91
CA TYR A 76 8.28 6.10 -2.38
C TYR A 76 7.60 6.03 -3.74
N ALA A 77 6.61 6.90 -3.97
CA ALA A 77 6.07 7.11 -5.32
C ALA A 77 7.19 7.68 -6.22
N PHE A 78 7.29 7.13 -7.43
CA PHE A 78 8.32 7.52 -8.38
C PHE A 78 7.69 8.19 -9.60
N GLY A 79 8.26 9.31 -10.05
CA GLY A 79 7.89 9.93 -11.33
C GLY A 79 6.66 10.85 -11.27
N PHE A 80 6.70 11.87 -10.42
CA PHE A 80 5.79 13.01 -10.56
C PHE A 80 6.18 13.78 -11.82
N SER A 81 5.25 13.87 -12.77
CA SER A 81 5.45 14.57 -14.02
C SER A 81 4.53 15.78 -14.11
N ASN A 82 5.09 16.92 -14.52
CA ASN A 82 4.34 18.11 -14.87
C ASN A 82 4.07 18.19 -16.38
N TYR A 83 4.30 17.10 -17.13
CA TYR A 83 4.03 17.09 -18.57
C TYR A 83 2.52 17.10 -18.81
N THR A 84 2.06 18.15 -19.49
CA THR A 84 0.66 18.31 -19.90
C THR A 84 0.34 17.53 -21.17
N ASP A 85 1.35 17.12 -21.96
CA ASP A 85 1.17 16.31 -23.16
C ASP A 85 1.44 14.82 -22.87
N VAL A 86 0.38 14.10 -22.52
CA VAL A 86 0.38 12.66 -22.28
C VAL A 86 0.28 11.86 -23.60
N GLN A 87 0.25 12.51 -24.78
CA GLN A 87 -0.01 11.79 -26.02
C GLN A 87 1.24 11.36 -26.78
N TRP A 88 2.38 12.07 -26.67
CA TRP A 88 3.56 11.73 -27.46
C TRP A 88 4.09 10.32 -27.14
N ASN A 89 4.16 9.93 -25.87
CA ASN A 89 4.62 8.62 -25.43
C ASN A 89 3.63 7.50 -25.81
N VAL A 90 2.32 7.78 -25.75
CA VAL A 90 1.26 6.87 -26.21
C VAL A 90 1.37 6.64 -27.73
N LYS A 91 1.67 7.69 -28.50
CA LYS A 91 1.95 7.60 -29.94
C LYS A 91 3.23 6.81 -30.22
N MET A 92 4.30 7.00 -29.44
CA MET A 92 5.56 6.28 -29.64
C MET A 92 5.40 4.76 -29.50
N ILE A 93 4.57 4.28 -28.58
CA ILE A 93 4.28 2.84 -28.44
C ILE A 93 3.26 2.32 -29.46
N ASN A 94 2.88 3.13 -30.45
CA ASN A 94 1.90 2.81 -31.49
C ASN A 94 0.50 2.43 -30.96
N ALA A 95 0.13 2.84 -29.74
CA ALA A 95 -1.19 2.56 -29.17
C ALA A 95 -2.35 3.05 -30.05
N PRO A 96 -2.27 4.21 -30.74
CA PRO A 96 -3.36 4.66 -31.63
C PRO A 96 -3.70 3.68 -32.76
N ARG A 97 -2.78 2.80 -33.16
CA ARG A 97 -3.03 1.82 -34.23
C ARG A 97 -4.09 0.78 -33.87
N VAL A 98 -4.39 0.60 -32.59
CA VAL A 98 -5.35 -0.42 -32.13
C VAL A 98 -6.68 0.15 -31.66
N TRP A 99 -6.83 1.47 -31.58
CA TRP A 99 -8.05 2.10 -31.05
C TRP A 99 -9.28 1.85 -31.92
N ASP A 100 -9.10 1.80 -33.24
CA ASP A 100 -10.17 1.59 -34.21
C ASP A 100 -10.02 0.27 -35.00
N ALA A 101 -9.05 -0.56 -34.62
CA ALA A 101 -8.77 -1.80 -35.34
C ALA A 101 -9.62 -2.96 -34.80
N TYR A 102 -10.39 -3.59 -35.68
CA TYR A 102 -11.07 -4.84 -35.36
C TYR A 102 -10.20 -6.04 -35.76
N PHE A 103 -9.90 -6.91 -34.80
CA PHE A 103 -9.12 -8.11 -35.03
C PHE A 103 -10.02 -9.34 -34.96
N LEU A 104 -10.23 -10.06 -36.07
CA LEU A 104 -11.08 -11.25 -36.12
C LEU A 104 -10.73 -12.31 -35.06
N THR A 105 -9.44 -12.42 -34.72
CA THR A 105 -8.93 -13.39 -33.74
C THR A 105 -9.24 -13.00 -32.29
N PHE A 106 -9.32 -11.71 -31.99
CA PHE A 106 -9.43 -11.20 -30.61
C PHE A 106 -10.76 -10.49 -30.33
N GLY A 107 -11.49 -10.10 -31.38
CA GLY A 107 -12.73 -9.32 -31.30
C GLY A 107 -12.57 -8.10 -30.41
N ASP A 108 -13.56 -7.88 -29.55
CA ASP A 108 -13.59 -6.74 -28.63
C ASP A 108 -12.54 -6.83 -27.50
N ALA A 109 -11.94 -7.99 -27.26
CA ALA A 109 -10.90 -8.13 -26.24
C ALA A 109 -9.67 -7.22 -26.52
N ALA A 110 -9.44 -6.86 -27.80
CA ALA A 110 -8.42 -5.90 -28.18
C ALA A 110 -8.62 -4.51 -27.55
N PHE A 111 -9.86 -4.14 -27.21
CA PHE A 111 -10.19 -2.89 -26.52
C PHE A 111 -10.20 -3.02 -24.98
N GLY A 112 -9.81 -4.18 -24.46
CA GLY A 112 -9.76 -4.44 -23.02
C GLY A 112 -11.11 -4.83 -22.40
N TYR A 113 -12.11 -5.19 -23.20
CA TYR A 113 -13.38 -5.71 -22.65
C TYR A 113 -13.13 -6.96 -21.80
N GLY A 114 -13.67 -6.94 -20.58
CA GLY A 114 -13.47 -8.02 -19.59
C GLY A 114 -12.13 -7.97 -18.84
N VAL A 115 -11.20 -7.08 -19.23
CA VAL A 115 -9.90 -6.91 -18.57
C VAL A 115 -10.02 -5.88 -17.45
N LYS A 116 -9.42 -6.20 -16.29
CA LYS A 116 -9.31 -5.28 -15.15
C LYS A 116 -7.84 -5.04 -14.86
N VAL A 117 -7.45 -3.77 -14.78
CA VAL A 117 -6.10 -3.34 -14.40
C VAL A 117 -6.11 -2.85 -12.97
N ALA A 118 -5.27 -3.43 -12.11
CA ALA A 118 -5.08 -2.96 -10.75
C ALA A 118 -3.88 -2.02 -10.69
N VAL A 119 -4.11 -0.79 -10.23
CA VAL A 119 -3.05 0.23 -10.03
C VAL A 119 -2.87 0.40 -8.53
N LEU A 120 -1.68 0.02 -8.02
CA LEU A 120 -1.29 0.24 -6.62
C LEU A 120 -0.48 1.53 -6.56
N ASP A 121 -1.12 2.60 -6.08
CA ASP A 121 -0.52 3.93 -6.00
C ASP A 121 -1.14 4.68 -4.79
N THR A 122 -0.95 5.99 -4.76
CA THR A 122 -1.46 6.96 -3.79
C THR A 122 -2.98 7.08 -3.75
N GLY A 123 -3.67 6.75 -4.85
CA GLY A 123 -5.12 6.83 -4.97
C GLY A 123 -5.55 7.18 -6.40
N ILE A 124 -6.82 7.54 -6.56
CA ILE A 124 -7.37 7.99 -7.85
C ILE A 124 -8.49 9.01 -7.64
N ASP A 125 -8.47 10.10 -8.42
CA ASP A 125 -9.63 10.97 -8.56
C ASP A 125 -10.64 10.32 -9.51
N TYR A 126 -11.52 9.51 -8.94
CA TYR A 126 -12.58 8.84 -9.68
C TYR A 126 -13.68 9.79 -10.18
N LYS A 127 -13.66 11.07 -9.79
CA LYS A 127 -14.59 12.08 -10.30
C LYS A 127 -14.03 12.83 -11.51
N HIS A 128 -12.75 12.63 -11.86
CA HIS A 128 -12.15 13.25 -13.04
C HIS A 128 -12.95 12.87 -14.31
N PRO A 129 -13.32 13.83 -15.19
CA PRO A 129 -14.16 13.55 -16.36
C PRO A 129 -13.67 12.38 -17.23
N GLU A 130 -12.36 12.28 -17.47
CA GLU A 130 -11.74 11.22 -18.27
C GLU A 130 -11.69 9.83 -17.59
N LEU A 131 -11.86 9.77 -16.26
CA LEU A 131 -11.76 8.53 -15.47
C LEU A 131 -13.10 8.10 -14.87
N SER A 132 -14.09 9.00 -14.88
CA SER A 132 -15.44 8.72 -14.40
C SER A 132 -16.03 7.53 -15.14
N GLY A 133 -16.59 6.58 -14.38
CA GLY A 133 -17.14 5.33 -14.92
C GLY A 133 -16.10 4.26 -15.30
N LYS A 134 -14.80 4.58 -15.32
CA LYS A 134 -13.73 3.60 -15.61
C LYS A 134 -13.19 2.90 -14.36
N VAL A 135 -13.30 3.55 -13.20
CA VAL A 135 -12.90 2.97 -11.91
C VAL A 135 -14.04 2.13 -11.33
N VAL A 136 -13.88 0.81 -11.35
CA VAL A 136 -14.96 -0.14 -10.97
C VAL A 136 -14.83 -0.71 -9.56
N TYR A 137 -13.66 -0.59 -8.95
CA TYR A 137 -13.36 -1.19 -7.64
C TYR A 137 -12.22 -0.42 -6.98
N CYS A 138 -12.17 -0.42 -5.64
CA CYS A 138 -11.06 0.19 -4.94
C CYS A 138 -10.71 -0.55 -3.65
N ILE A 139 -9.41 -0.52 -3.32
CA ILE A 139 -8.85 -1.08 -2.09
C ILE A 139 -8.05 0.03 -1.40
N ASN A 140 -8.27 0.23 -0.11
CA ASN A 140 -7.47 1.15 0.71
C ASN A 140 -6.85 0.36 1.86
N THR A 141 -5.52 0.39 1.93
CA THR A 141 -4.71 -0.38 2.89
C THR A 141 -3.97 0.50 3.90
N LEU A 142 -4.21 1.81 3.93
CA LEU A 142 -3.45 2.73 4.77
C LEU A 142 -3.68 2.50 6.28
N GLY A 143 -2.57 2.40 7.01
CA GLY A 143 -2.55 2.14 8.45
C GLY A 143 -3.31 0.87 8.82
N ASN A 144 -4.22 0.97 9.80
CA ASN A 144 -5.03 -0.16 10.25
C ASN A 144 -6.29 -0.38 9.39
N THR A 145 -6.46 0.42 8.32
CA THR A 145 -7.63 0.32 7.45
C THR A 145 -7.41 -0.75 6.39
N LEU A 146 -8.40 -1.61 6.21
CA LEU A 146 -8.56 -2.43 5.02
C LEU A 146 -9.98 -2.22 4.51
N TYR A 147 -10.11 -1.41 3.47
CA TYR A 147 -11.34 -1.30 2.71
C TYR A 147 -11.18 -2.01 1.38
N LYS A 148 -12.23 -2.73 0.96
CA LYS A 148 -12.35 -3.34 -0.36
C LYS A 148 -13.80 -3.18 -0.81
N GLY A 149 -14.03 -2.64 -2.00
CA GLY A 149 -15.38 -2.54 -2.53
C GLY A 149 -15.55 -1.51 -3.63
N THR A 150 -16.81 -1.25 -3.99
CA THR A 150 -17.21 -0.36 -5.09
C THR A 150 -17.51 1.07 -4.62
N ASN A 151 -17.50 1.36 -3.31
CA ASN A 151 -17.67 2.71 -2.79
C ASN A 151 -16.35 3.47 -2.86
N LEU A 152 -16.11 4.10 -4.02
CA LEU A 152 -14.86 4.79 -4.35
C LEU A 152 -14.52 5.94 -3.39
N ARG A 153 -15.50 6.52 -2.68
CA ARG A 153 -15.26 7.55 -1.65
C ARG A 153 -14.34 7.06 -0.53
N LYS A 154 -14.26 5.75 -0.28
CA LYS A 154 -13.40 5.16 0.77
C LYS A 154 -11.94 4.95 0.32
N CYS A 155 -11.67 5.11 -0.97
CA CYS A 155 -10.32 5.12 -1.54
C CYS A 155 -9.96 6.46 -2.20
N ALA A 156 -10.83 7.46 -2.07
CA ALA A 156 -10.47 8.83 -2.37
C ALA A 156 -9.23 9.20 -1.56
N ASP A 157 -8.27 9.89 -2.19
CA ASP A 157 -7.21 10.51 -1.43
C ASP A 157 -7.82 11.56 -0.49
N ARG A 158 -7.92 11.21 0.79
CA ARG A 158 -8.50 12.06 1.85
C ARG A 158 -7.42 12.81 2.63
N LYS A 159 -6.13 12.62 2.31
CA LYS A 159 -5.01 13.14 3.11
C LYS A 159 -4.02 13.93 2.26
N TRP A 160 -4.56 14.87 1.51
CA TRP A 160 -3.85 16.08 1.14
C TRP A 160 -4.35 17.21 2.04
N PRO A 161 -3.80 17.49 3.25
CA PRO A 161 -2.42 17.29 3.75
C PRO A 161 -2.35 16.65 5.16
N ARG A 162 -1.12 16.47 5.68
CA ARG A 162 -0.71 15.95 7.02
C ARG A 162 -0.27 14.48 7.02
N HIS A 163 1.04 14.35 6.79
CA HIS A 163 1.90 13.17 7.03
C HIS A 163 1.95 12.12 5.91
N ALA A 164 2.40 12.53 4.71
CA ALA A 164 3.22 11.70 3.80
C ALA A 164 3.78 12.50 2.59
N CYS A 165 3.21 13.66 2.25
CA CYS A 165 3.83 14.64 1.34
C CYS A 165 3.43 16.04 1.83
N SER A 166 4.32 16.75 2.52
CA SER A 166 4.16 18.20 2.68
C SER A 166 4.65 18.85 1.39
N TRP A 167 3.73 19.35 0.58
CA TRP A 167 4.06 20.46 -0.30
C TRP A 167 4.22 21.68 0.60
N ASP A 168 5.46 22.00 0.93
CA ASP A 168 5.80 23.31 1.49
C ASP A 168 5.66 24.33 0.35
N ASN A 169 4.52 25.02 0.33
CA ASN A 169 4.22 26.09 -0.63
C ASN A 169 4.93 27.41 -0.30
N SER A 170 5.92 27.43 0.60
CA SER A 170 6.65 28.65 0.99
C SER A 170 7.88 28.98 0.13
N ARG A 171 8.14 28.26 -0.97
CA ARG A 171 9.24 28.56 -1.92
C ARG A 171 8.80 28.82 -3.36
N PHE A 172 7.64 29.45 -3.54
CA PHE A 172 7.31 30.14 -4.78
C PHE A 172 7.29 31.65 -4.53
N VAL A 173 8.48 32.21 -4.38
CA VAL A 173 8.75 33.62 -4.66
C VAL A 173 10.00 33.64 -5.54
N GLU A 174 9.75 33.66 -6.84
CA GLU A 174 10.36 34.46 -7.93
C GLU A 174 10.05 33.83 -9.28
#